data_AF-A0A9D3ACJ7-F1
#
_entry.id   AF-A0A9D3ACJ7-F1
#
_cell.length_a   1.000
_cell.length_b   1.000
_cell.length_c   1.000
_cell.angle_alpha   90.00
_cell.angle_beta   90.00
_cell.angle_gamma   90.00
#
_symmetry.space_group_name_H-M   'P 1'
#
loop_
_entity.id
_entity.type
_entity.pdbx_description
1 polymer ?
#
loop_
_entity_poly.entity_id
_entity_poly.type
_entity_poly.pdbx_seq_one_letter_code
_entity_poly.pdbx_strand_id
1 'polypeptide(L)'
;MGAGVERVLGDPEVFRVRIPFANLGAGRTNCYMLHDAGEWLVVDVGAPGVRGRRALVAAFAEAGVDFSACRVFLTHGHFDHAGLLAEAVPARVEALLSEAAFDLRQPALRAAVHDRFLRRMLAAGASEDDARGYAAANAEAVAFEPGARPWRFVREGDVLSVGRYSFSVVETAGHTPDHLALYEPRCGVLFGGDHVLMGAAPSVDAFPGSEDGLGLYLANLRKVADLPMRATLPGHGEPIFGSLGPRAAEIARRKEERCEDVRAAVARLPECDLETLARTAVLRAAPEAWHRMRPMARYYALLEAFAAVQHLCAQGRMRRLPDEGCATWRYRVE
;
A
#
# COMPACT_ATOMS: atom_id res chain seq x y z
N MET A 1 5.27 15.58 -27.57
CA MET A 1 4.67 15.49 -26.23
C MET A 1 5.69 14.73 -25.38
N GLY A 2 6.36 15.43 -24.46
CA GLY A 2 7.48 14.90 -23.67
C GLY A 2 7.10 13.68 -22.83
N ALA A 3 8.09 12.91 -22.37
CA ALA A 3 7.99 11.56 -21.81
C ALA A 3 7.28 11.47 -20.43
N GLY A 4 6.46 12.47 -20.08
CA GLY A 4 5.64 12.44 -18.86
C GLY A 4 6.41 12.72 -17.58
N VAL A 5 7.59 13.36 -17.67
CA VAL A 5 8.33 13.91 -16.52
C VAL A 5 7.78 15.29 -16.20
N GLU A 6 7.39 15.48 -14.94
CA GLU A 6 6.81 16.74 -14.47
C GLU A 6 7.55 17.20 -13.23
N ARG A 7 8.05 18.44 -13.22
CA ARG A 7 8.59 19.03 -12.00
C ARG A 7 7.43 19.42 -11.08
N VAL A 8 7.31 18.75 -9.94
CA VAL A 8 6.22 18.95 -8.97
C VAL A 8 6.61 19.86 -7.80
N LEU A 9 7.91 19.98 -7.48
CA LEU A 9 8.44 20.89 -6.47
C LEU A 9 9.75 21.52 -6.96
N GLY A 10 10.04 22.75 -6.49
CA GLY A 10 11.28 23.47 -6.80
C GLY A 10 12.34 23.47 -5.69
N ASP A 11 11.97 23.16 -4.45
CA ASP A 11 12.89 22.99 -3.32
C ASP A 11 12.29 22.00 -2.29
N PRO A 12 12.88 20.80 -2.08
CA PRO A 12 13.77 20.15 -3.03
C PRO A 12 13.20 20.15 -4.45
N GLU A 13 14.08 20.19 -5.46
CA GLU A 13 13.63 19.98 -6.83
C GLU A 13 13.21 18.52 -6.98
N VAL A 14 11.93 18.29 -7.25
CA VAL A 14 11.35 16.95 -7.38
C VAL A 14 10.64 16.83 -8.71
N PHE A 15 10.98 15.77 -9.43
CA PHE A 15 10.32 15.35 -10.66
C PHE A 15 9.43 14.14 -10.39
N ARG A 16 8.29 14.09 -11.04
CA ARG A 16 7.34 12.98 -11.02
C ARG A 16 7.29 12.32 -12.38
N VAL A 17 7.26 11.00 -12.39
CA VAL A 17 7.02 10.16 -13.55
C VAL A 17 5.79 9.31 -13.27
N ARG A 18 4.82 9.30 -14.18
CA ARG A 18 3.59 8.52 -14.03
C ARG A 18 3.69 7.20 -14.77
N ILE A 19 3.76 6.09 -14.03
CA ILE A 19 3.91 4.75 -14.58
C ILE A 19 2.52 4.08 -14.70
N PRO A 20 2.07 3.71 -15.91
CA PRO A 20 0.74 3.13 -16.11
C PRO A 20 0.65 1.64 -15.72
N PHE A 21 -0.49 1.22 -15.19
CA PHE A 21 -0.80 -0.20 -14.91
C PHE A 21 -2.30 -0.53 -15.10
N ALA A 22 -2.67 -1.82 -15.05
CA ALA A 22 -3.95 -2.30 -15.61
C ALA A 22 -4.94 -2.98 -14.63
N ASN A 23 -4.69 -3.03 -13.31
CA ASN A 23 -5.49 -3.89 -12.41
C ASN A 23 -6.89 -3.31 -12.01
N LEU A 24 -7.04 -1.99 -11.90
CA LEU A 24 -8.28 -1.30 -11.47
C LEU A 24 -8.86 -0.33 -12.53
N GLY A 25 -8.40 -0.45 -13.77
CA GLY A 25 -8.57 0.55 -14.83
C GLY A 25 -7.20 0.90 -15.41
N ALA A 26 -7.13 1.88 -16.31
CA ALA A 26 -5.85 2.47 -16.70
C ALA A 26 -5.32 3.35 -15.56
N GLY A 27 -4.83 2.70 -14.50
CA GLY A 27 -4.25 3.35 -13.33
C GLY A 27 -2.85 3.89 -13.61
N ARG A 28 -2.38 4.81 -12.77
CA ARG A 28 -1.01 5.33 -12.78
C ARG A 28 -0.49 5.38 -11.36
N THR A 29 0.73 4.94 -11.16
CA THR A 29 1.49 5.19 -9.93
C THR A 29 2.53 6.28 -10.18
N ASN A 30 2.90 7.00 -9.14
CA ASN A 30 3.85 8.10 -9.17
C ASN A 30 5.21 7.55 -8.69
N CYS A 31 6.19 7.59 -9.58
CA CYS A 31 7.60 7.48 -9.24
C CYS A 31 8.16 8.90 -9.12
N TYR A 32 8.98 9.15 -8.09
CA TYR A 32 9.59 10.46 -7.89
C TYR A 32 11.10 10.40 -8.01
N MET A 33 11.69 11.45 -8.54
CA MET A 33 13.14 11.63 -8.64
C MET A 33 13.50 12.96 -8.00
N LEU A 34 14.49 12.96 -7.12
CA LEU A 34 15.04 14.17 -6.54
C LEU A 34 16.56 14.12 -6.54
N HIS A 35 17.18 15.28 -6.61
CA HIS A 35 18.63 15.40 -6.65
C HIS A 35 19.13 16.62 -5.89
N ASP A 36 20.33 16.48 -5.35
CA ASP A 36 21.09 17.59 -4.78
C ASP A 36 22.57 17.20 -4.71
N ALA A 37 23.47 18.16 -4.96
CA ALA A 37 24.92 17.95 -4.89
C ALA A 37 25.46 16.74 -5.68
N GLY A 38 24.80 16.36 -6.78
CA GLY A 38 25.19 15.20 -7.61
C GLY A 38 24.68 13.85 -7.09
N GLU A 39 23.94 13.82 -5.98
CA GLU A 39 23.28 12.62 -5.47
C GLU A 39 21.83 12.54 -5.97
N TRP A 40 21.39 11.34 -6.36
CA TRP A 40 20.03 11.09 -6.81
C TRP A 40 19.32 10.08 -5.93
N LEU A 41 18.07 10.38 -5.59
CA LEU A 41 17.16 9.46 -4.94
C LEU A 41 15.90 9.30 -5.78
N VAL A 42 15.54 8.04 -6.01
CA VAL A 42 14.32 7.63 -6.69
C VAL A 42 13.39 7.02 -5.66
N VAL A 43 12.17 7.52 -5.55
CA VAL A 43 11.15 6.97 -4.66
C VAL A 43 10.14 6.21 -5.50
N ASP A 44 10.10 4.90 -5.26
CA ASP A 44 9.38 3.89 -6.04
C ASP A 44 9.78 3.84 -7.52
N VAL A 45 9.46 2.75 -8.21
CA VAL A 45 9.90 2.51 -9.60
C VAL A 45 8.75 2.16 -10.53
N GLY A 46 7.56 1.86 -10.00
CA GLY A 46 6.38 1.62 -10.80
C GLY A 46 6.07 0.14 -11.07
N ALA A 47 4.91 -0.08 -11.70
CA ALA A 47 4.40 -1.39 -12.08
C ALA A 47 5.20 -2.06 -13.21
N PRO A 48 5.38 -3.40 -13.16
CA PRO A 48 6.16 -4.14 -14.13
C PRO A 48 5.52 -4.09 -15.52
N GLY A 49 6.34 -4.36 -16.54
CA GLY A 49 5.89 -4.50 -17.91
C GLY A 49 6.36 -3.40 -18.86
N VAL A 50 6.24 -3.70 -20.15
CA VAL A 50 6.89 -2.94 -21.25
C VAL A 50 6.51 -1.47 -21.27
N ARG A 51 5.24 -1.13 -20.99
CA ARG A 51 4.78 0.27 -20.99
C ARG A 51 5.38 1.06 -19.84
N GLY A 52 5.39 0.50 -18.64
CA GLY A 52 5.97 1.13 -17.47
C GLY A 52 7.48 1.30 -17.61
N ARG A 53 8.18 0.23 -18.03
CA ARG A 53 9.62 0.28 -18.31
C ARG A 53 9.98 1.36 -19.32
N ARG A 54 9.23 1.46 -20.43
CA ARG A 54 9.46 2.51 -21.45
C ARG A 54 9.26 3.92 -20.88
N ALA A 55 8.20 4.13 -20.09
CA ALA A 55 7.94 5.42 -19.47
C ALA A 55 9.07 5.82 -18.51
N LEU A 56 9.49 4.89 -17.64
CA LEU A 56 10.56 5.13 -16.68
C LEU A 56 11.91 5.40 -17.36
N VAL A 57 12.32 4.58 -18.33
CA VAL A 57 13.59 4.79 -19.06
C VAL A 57 13.58 6.10 -19.84
N ALA A 58 12.47 6.43 -20.52
CA ALA A 58 12.36 7.68 -21.26
C ALA A 58 12.41 8.90 -20.32
N ALA A 59 11.83 8.78 -19.13
CA ALA A 59 11.88 9.84 -18.12
C ALA A 59 13.30 10.13 -17.62
N PHE A 60 14.08 9.09 -17.32
CA PHE A 60 15.48 9.26 -16.91
C PHE A 60 16.34 9.85 -18.04
N ALA A 61 16.11 9.43 -19.29
CA ALA A 61 16.78 10.00 -20.45
C ALA A 61 16.43 11.49 -20.64
N GLU A 62 15.15 11.88 -20.49
CA GLU A 62 14.71 13.27 -20.60
C GLU A 62 15.26 14.14 -19.46
N ALA A 63 15.34 13.60 -18.24
CA ALA A 63 15.93 14.29 -17.10
C ALA A 63 17.47 14.34 -17.14
N GLY A 64 18.12 13.64 -18.09
CA GLY A 64 19.57 13.54 -18.19
C GLY A 64 20.22 12.77 -17.03
N VAL A 65 19.48 11.82 -16.43
CA VAL A 65 19.89 11.09 -15.23
C VAL A 65 20.35 9.68 -15.59
N ASP A 66 21.56 9.31 -15.16
CA ASP A 66 21.97 7.92 -15.15
C ASP A 66 21.46 7.23 -13.88
N PHE A 67 20.62 6.21 -14.07
CA PHE A 67 20.15 5.32 -13.00
C PHE A 67 21.26 4.85 -12.07
N SER A 68 22.48 4.67 -12.59
CA SER A 68 23.57 4.13 -11.77
C SER A 68 24.20 5.09 -10.78
N ALA A 69 23.88 6.38 -10.88
CA ALA A 69 24.19 7.38 -9.87
C ALA A 69 23.10 7.49 -8.79
N CYS A 70 22.01 6.72 -8.91
CA CYS A 70 20.86 6.81 -8.01
C CYS A 70 20.92 5.77 -6.89
N ARG A 71 20.17 6.05 -5.83
CA ARG A 71 19.62 5.04 -4.91
C ARG A 71 18.11 4.96 -5.11
N VAL A 72 17.51 3.80 -4.86
CA VAL A 72 16.06 3.61 -4.90
C VAL A 72 15.55 3.43 -3.47
N PHE A 73 14.58 4.23 -3.05
CA PHE A 73 13.81 3.99 -1.84
C PHE A 73 12.44 3.43 -2.24
N LEU A 74 12.06 2.29 -1.68
CA LEU A 74 10.74 1.70 -1.86
C LEU A 74 9.88 2.03 -0.66
N THR A 75 8.73 2.66 -0.89
CA THR A 75 7.75 2.92 0.17
C THR A 75 7.20 1.61 0.70
N HIS A 76 6.89 0.66 -0.17
CA HIS A 76 6.50 -0.69 0.17
C HIS A 76 6.65 -1.61 -1.05
N GLY A 77 6.52 -2.92 -0.86
CA GLY A 77 6.77 -3.87 -1.95
C GLY A 77 5.54 -4.24 -2.81
N HIS A 78 4.46 -3.45 -2.85
CA HIS A 78 3.42 -3.70 -3.85
C HIS A 78 3.98 -3.57 -5.28
N PHE A 79 3.40 -4.30 -6.22
CA PHE A 79 3.92 -4.44 -7.58
C PHE A 79 4.04 -3.11 -8.32
N ASP A 80 3.13 -2.18 -8.09
CA ASP A 80 3.13 -0.87 -8.70
C ASP A 80 4.09 0.11 -8.05
N HIS A 81 4.73 -0.26 -6.94
CA HIS A 81 5.81 0.52 -6.34
C HIS A 81 7.17 -0.09 -6.65
N ALA A 82 7.29 -1.42 -6.59
CA ALA A 82 8.56 -2.13 -6.68
C ALA A 82 8.76 -2.94 -7.98
N GLY A 83 7.74 -3.07 -8.84
CA GLY A 83 7.72 -4.05 -9.92
C GLY A 83 8.75 -3.83 -11.02
N LEU A 84 9.12 -2.59 -11.31
CA LEU A 84 10.17 -2.28 -12.30
C LEU A 84 11.58 -2.39 -11.76
N LEU A 85 11.76 -2.75 -10.49
CA LEU A 85 13.07 -2.79 -9.86
C LEU A 85 14.01 -3.76 -10.60
N ALA A 86 13.54 -4.98 -10.89
CA ALA A 86 14.32 -5.97 -11.62
C ALA A 86 14.38 -5.73 -13.14
N GLU A 87 13.33 -5.12 -13.73
CA GLU A 87 13.20 -4.97 -15.20
C GLU A 87 13.88 -3.72 -15.77
N ALA A 88 13.99 -2.67 -14.97
CA ALA A 88 14.40 -1.34 -15.42
C ALA A 88 15.58 -0.74 -14.64
N VAL A 89 15.75 -1.09 -13.36
CA VAL A 89 16.83 -0.54 -12.52
C VAL A 89 18.05 -1.47 -12.55
N PRO A 90 19.25 -0.96 -12.90
CA PRO A 90 20.48 -1.76 -12.90
C PRO A 90 20.74 -2.45 -11.56
N ALA A 91 21.17 -3.71 -11.57
CA ALA A 91 21.41 -4.53 -10.37
C ALA A 91 22.47 -3.97 -9.40
N ARG A 92 23.34 -3.05 -9.86
CA ARG A 92 24.32 -2.37 -9.01
C ARG A 92 23.75 -1.24 -8.15
N VAL A 93 22.53 -0.79 -8.45
CA VAL A 93 21.87 0.30 -7.73
C VAL A 93 21.34 -0.23 -6.40
N GLU A 94 21.71 0.44 -5.31
CA GLU A 94 21.21 0.15 -3.97
C GLU A 94 19.70 0.41 -3.87
N ALA A 95 18.98 -0.53 -3.24
CA ALA A 95 17.59 -0.38 -2.89
C ALA A 95 17.40 -0.36 -1.37
N LEU A 96 16.75 0.70 -0.89
CA LEU A 96 16.39 0.93 0.50
C LEU A 96 14.90 0.58 0.69
N LEU A 97 14.60 -0.23 1.70
CA LEU A 97 13.27 -0.74 2.00
C LEU A 97 13.20 -1.22 3.46
N SER A 98 12.01 -1.51 3.99
CA SER A 98 11.90 -2.17 5.29
C SER A 98 12.33 -3.65 5.18
N GLU A 99 12.84 -4.21 6.29
CA GLU A 99 13.17 -5.63 6.37
C GLU A 99 11.91 -6.50 6.14
N ALA A 100 10.76 -6.07 6.68
CA ALA A 100 9.47 -6.70 6.43
C ALA A 100 9.11 -6.73 4.92
N ALA A 101 9.44 -5.67 4.17
CA ALA A 101 9.21 -5.65 2.72
C ALA A 101 10.00 -6.76 2.03
N PHE A 102 11.27 -6.90 2.43
CA PHE A 102 12.18 -7.93 1.92
C PHE A 102 11.68 -9.33 2.22
N ASP A 103 11.40 -9.61 3.49
CA ASP A 103 11.00 -10.93 3.98
C ASP A 103 9.70 -11.43 3.35
N LEU A 104 8.68 -10.58 3.27
CA LEU A 104 7.39 -10.95 2.66
C LEU A 104 7.49 -11.35 1.18
N ARG A 105 8.61 -11.00 0.51
CA ARG A 105 8.83 -11.16 -0.93
C ARG A 105 10.03 -12.04 -1.26
N GLN A 106 10.58 -12.73 -0.27
CA GLN A 106 11.57 -13.77 -0.51
C GLN A 106 10.95 -14.92 -1.31
N PRO A 107 11.55 -15.36 -2.42
CA PRO A 107 10.98 -16.41 -3.28
C PRO A 107 10.78 -17.74 -2.57
N ALA A 108 11.63 -18.06 -1.60
CA ALA A 108 11.51 -19.24 -0.74
C ALA A 108 10.19 -19.25 0.06
N LEU A 109 9.63 -18.08 0.39
CA LEU A 109 8.40 -17.96 1.16
C LEU A 109 7.14 -17.85 0.29
N ARG A 110 7.29 -17.64 -1.02
CA ARG A 110 6.18 -17.38 -1.96
C ARG A 110 5.08 -18.43 -1.89
N ALA A 111 5.45 -19.71 -1.88
CA ALA A 111 4.47 -20.81 -1.81
C ALA A 111 3.70 -20.82 -0.48
N ALA A 112 4.40 -20.61 0.64
CA ALA A 112 3.79 -20.57 1.97
C ALA A 112 2.88 -19.34 2.15
N VAL A 113 3.30 -18.18 1.64
CA VAL A 113 2.50 -16.94 1.64
C VAL A 113 1.23 -17.14 0.81
N HIS A 114 1.34 -17.71 -0.39
CA HIS A 114 0.20 -18.01 -1.27
C HIS A 114 -0.79 -18.95 -0.60
N ASP A 115 -0.32 -20.06 -0.04
CA ASP A 115 -1.14 -21.08 0.62
C ASP A 115 -1.84 -20.52 1.89
N ARG A 116 -1.13 -19.72 2.69
CA ARG A 116 -1.71 -19.00 3.83
C ARG A 116 -2.79 -18.01 3.38
N PHE A 117 -2.54 -17.25 2.32
CA PHE A 117 -3.52 -16.33 1.75
C PHE A 117 -4.77 -17.07 1.29
N LEU A 118 -4.62 -18.17 0.54
CA LEU A 118 -5.73 -18.97 0.04
C LEU A 118 -6.59 -19.51 1.20
N ARG A 119 -5.96 -20.12 2.21
CA ARG A 119 -6.68 -20.60 3.41
C ARG A 119 -7.43 -19.49 4.12
N ARG A 120 -6.84 -18.30 4.23
CA ARG A 120 -7.48 -17.12 4.84
C ARG A 120 -8.70 -16.68 4.06
N MET A 121 -8.63 -16.63 2.72
CA MET A 121 -9.78 -16.23 1.89
C MET A 121 -10.92 -17.23 1.98
N LEU A 122 -10.61 -18.54 1.96
CA LEU A 122 -11.60 -19.60 2.19
C LEU A 122 -12.25 -19.48 3.58
N ALA A 123 -11.44 -19.29 4.63
CA ALA A 123 -11.96 -19.08 5.98
C ALA A 123 -12.77 -17.78 6.11
N ALA A 124 -12.53 -16.78 5.27
CA ALA A 124 -13.36 -15.57 5.21
C ALA A 124 -14.70 -15.78 4.46
N GLY A 125 -14.93 -16.96 3.86
CA GLY A 125 -16.16 -17.29 3.14
C GLY A 125 -16.10 -17.09 1.63
N ALA A 126 -14.94 -16.73 1.07
CA ALA A 126 -14.77 -16.68 -0.37
C ALA A 126 -14.93 -18.09 -1.00
N SER A 127 -15.54 -18.17 -2.18
CA SER A 127 -15.55 -19.42 -2.96
C SER A 127 -14.14 -19.83 -3.36
N GLU A 128 -13.93 -21.11 -3.71
CA GLU A 128 -12.61 -21.59 -4.13
C GLU A 128 -12.10 -20.85 -5.37
N ASP A 129 -12.97 -20.62 -6.36
CA ASP A 129 -12.63 -19.88 -7.57
C ASP A 129 -12.21 -18.43 -7.26
N ASP A 130 -12.95 -17.76 -6.36
CA ASP A 130 -12.62 -16.41 -5.93
C ASP A 130 -11.32 -16.38 -5.14
N ALA A 131 -11.15 -17.27 -4.16
CA ALA A 131 -9.94 -17.36 -3.36
C ALA A 131 -8.69 -17.62 -4.23
N ARG A 132 -8.80 -18.49 -5.23
CA ARG A 132 -7.74 -18.73 -6.24
C ARG A 132 -7.52 -17.49 -7.12
N GLY A 133 -8.59 -16.84 -7.56
CA GLY A 133 -8.51 -15.60 -8.35
C GLY A 133 -7.85 -14.46 -7.60
N TYR A 134 -8.20 -14.27 -6.33
CA TYR A 134 -7.58 -13.30 -5.43
C TYR A 134 -6.12 -13.67 -5.20
N ALA A 135 -5.79 -14.93 -4.98
CA ALA A 135 -4.41 -15.36 -4.73
C ALA A 135 -3.52 -15.22 -5.97
N ALA A 136 -4.06 -15.47 -7.17
CA ALA A 136 -3.36 -15.27 -8.43
C ALA A 136 -3.06 -13.79 -8.68
N ALA A 137 -3.98 -12.90 -8.31
CA ALA A 137 -3.80 -11.47 -8.42
C ALA A 137 -2.95 -10.87 -7.27
N ASN A 138 -3.12 -11.34 -6.04
CA ASN A 138 -2.35 -10.91 -4.86
C ASN A 138 -0.92 -11.47 -4.84
N ALA A 139 -0.63 -12.55 -5.58
CA ALA A 139 0.73 -13.03 -5.84
C ALA A 139 1.48 -12.15 -6.85
N GLU A 140 1.22 -10.84 -6.78
CA GLU A 140 1.67 -9.68 -7.56
C GLU A 140 3.21 -9.57 -7.55
N ALA A 141 3.80 -10.56 -8.23
CA ALA A 141 5.03 -10.69 -9.00
C ALA A 141 6.36 -10.06 -8.56
N VAL A 142 6.47 -9.41 -7.40
CA VAL A 142 7.75 -8.83 -6.98
C VAL A 142 8.47 -9.79 -6.04
N ALA A 143 9.55 -10.37 -6.56
CA ALA A 143 10.49 -11.18 -5.80
C ALA A 143 11.69 -10.32 -5.41
N PHE A 144 12.09 -10.38 -4.14
CA PHE A 144 13.34 -9.80 -3.66
C PHE A 144 14.34 -10.91 -3.38
N GLU A 145 15.20 -11.16 -4.37
CA GLU A 145 16.23 -12.20 -4.31
C GLU A 145 17.43 -11.72 -3.48
N PRO A 146 17.87 -12.50 -2.47
CA PRO A 146 19.14 -12.24 -1.79
C PRO A 146 20.30 -12.13 -2.79
N GLY A 147 21.10 -11.07 -2.68
CA GLY A 147 22.25 -10.85 -3.56
C GLY A 147 21.95 -10.33 -4.98
N ALA A 148 20.68 -10.16 -5.36
CA ALA A 148 20.34 -9.61 -6.68
C ALA A 148 20.70 -8.12 -6.84
N ARG A 149 20.89 -7.40 -5.73
CA ARG A 149 21.41 -6.03 -5.65
C ARG A 149 21.86 -5.70 -4.22
N PRO A 150 22.53 -4.55 -3.99
CA PRO A 150 22.74 -4.06 -2.64
C PRO A 150 21.39 -3.70 -2.01
N TRP A 151 21.01 -4.45 -0.99
CA TRP A 151 19.81 -4.19 -0.19
C TRP A 151 20.22 -3.48 1.09
N ARG A 152 19.54 -2.38 1.42
CA ARG A 152 19.71 -1.68 2.69
C ARG A 152 18.38 -1.62 3.42
N PHE A 153 18.32 -2.27 4.56
CA PHE A 153 17.13 -2.21 5.40
C PHE A 153 17.12 -0.91 6.21
N VAL A 154 15.98 -0.24 6.20
CA VAL A 154 15.74 0.99 6.93
C VAL A 154 14.47 0.87 7.76
N ARG A 155 14.42 1.59 8.88
CA ARG A 155 13.34 1.56 9.87
C ARG A 155 13.03 2.95 10.40
N GLU A 156 11.97 3.07 11.19
CA GLU A 156 11.57 4.33 11.84
C GLU A 156 12.78 5.06 12.45
N GLY A 157 12.90 6.35 12.12
CA GLY A 157 13.93 7.25 12.64
C GLY A 157 15.29 7.19 11.93
N ASP A 158 15.52 6.23 11.02
CA ASP A 158 16.72 6.25 10.17
C ASP A 158 16.71 7.50 9.27
N VAL A 159 17.90 8.02 8.95
CA VAL A 159 18.05 9.23 8.14
C VAL A 159 18.78 8.93 6.84
N LEU A 160 18.20 9.37 5.72
CA LEU A 160 18.78 9.33 4.39
C LEU A 160 19.14 10.75 3.96
N SER A 161 20.42 10.97 3.68
CA SER A 161 20.88 12.25 3.11
C SER A 161 20.85 12.22 1.59
N VAL A 162 20.44 13.32 0.98
CA VAL A 162 20.62 13.61 -0.46
C VAL A 162 21.09 15.06 -0.56
N GLY A 163 22.39 15.25 -0.78
CA GLY A 163 23.08 16.53 -0.67
C GLY A 163 22.77 17.22 0.65
N ARG A 164 22.13 18.39 0.58
CA ARG A 164 21.75 19.21 1.75
C ARG A 164 20.45 18.79 2.45
N TYR A 165 19.72 17.80 1.94
CA TYR A 165 18.44 17.34 2.51
C TYR A 165 18.66 16.13 3.41
N SER A 166 17.90 16.06 4.51
CA SER A 166 17.94 14.93 5.45
C SER A 166 16.52 14.37 5.62
N PHE A 167 16.26 13.24 4.97
CA PHE A 167 14.97 12.56 5.01
C PHE A 167 14.93 11.57 6.15
N SER A 168 14.02 11.76 7.10
CA SER A 168 13.71 10.79 8.14
C SER A 168 12.76 9.72 7.60
N VAL A 169 13.08 8.46 7.86
CA VAL A 169 12.19 7.32 7.58
C VAL A 169 11.09 7.30 8.63
N VAL A 170 9.85 7.31 8.18
CA VAL A 170 8.66 7.22 9.03
C VAL A 170 7.94 5.93 8.67
N GLU A 171 7.80 5.01 9.63
CA GLU A 171 6.99 3.82 9.43
C GLU A 171 5.51 4.21 9.40
N THR A 172 4.80 3.81 8.36
CA THR A 172 3.38 4.12 8.19
C THR A 172 2.61 2.85 7.85
N ALA A 173 2.96 1.78 8.57
CA ALA A 173 2.30 0.49 8.45
C ALA A 173 0.78 0.61 8.64
N GLY A 174 0.04 -0.16 7.86
CA GLY A 174 -1.42 -0.14 7.84
C GLY A 174 -1.94 -0.46 6.44
N HIS A 175 -1.58 0.36 5.46
CA HIS A 175 -1.84 0.02 4.05
C HIS A 175 -1.21 -1.33 3.70
N THR A 176 0.06 -1.48 4.05
CA THR A 176 0.76 -2.76 4.15
C THR A 176 1.56 -2.81 5.47
N PRO A 177 1.95 -4.00 5.94
CA PRO A 177 2.81 -4.14 7.12
C PRO A 177 4.20 -3.53 6.95
N ASP A 178 4.67 -3.40 5.71
CA ASP A 178 6.02 -2.99 5.36
C ASP A 178 6.14 -1.50 4.96
N HIS A 179 5.06 -0.73 5.05
CA HIS A 179 4.98 0.61 4.49
C HIS A 179 5.82 1.64 5.24
N LEU A 180 6.61 2.39 4.47
CA LEU A 180 7.45 3.50 4.90
C LEU A 180 7.12 4.77 4.11
N ALA A 181 7.38 5.91 4.74
CA ALA A 181 7.41 7.23 4.13
C ALA A 181 8.76 7.92 4.38
N LEU A 182 9.11 8.90 3.54
CA LEU A 182 10.28 9.75 3.75
C LEU A 182 9.87 11.19 4.00
N TYR A 183 10.29 11.74 5.14
CA TYR A 183 9.95 13.10 5.55
C TYR A 183 11.19 13.98 5.67
N GLU A 184 11.22 15.09 4.93
CA GLU A 184 12.24 16.14 5.06
C GLU A 184 11.66 17.31 5.89
N PRO A 185 12.14 17.50 7.13
CA PRO A 185 11.52 18.44 8.07
C PRO A 185 11.78 19.92 7.74
N ARG A 186 12.90 20.26 7.08
CA ARG A 186 13.26 21.65 6.79
C ARG A 186 12.37 22.25 5.70
N CYS A 187 12.11 21.47 4.65
CA CYS A 187 11.29 21.85 3.51
C CYS A 187 9.81 21.42 3.68
N GLY A 188 9.51 20.62 4.70
CA GLY A 188 8.18 20.08 4.99
C GLY A 188 7.66 19.18 3.86
N VAL A 189 8.51 18.31 3.31
CA VAL A 189 8.14 17.44 2.17
C VAL A 189 8.05 16.00 2.62
N LEU A 190 6.94 15.35 2.32
CA LEU A 190 6.69 13.94 2.61
C LEU A 190 6.53 13.16 1.30
N PHE A 191 7.35 12.13 1.08
CA PHE A 191 7.03 11.06 0.12
C PHE A 191 6.19 10.03 0.85
N GLY A 192 4.87 10.07 0.63
CA GLY A 192 3.90 9.41 1.49
C GLY A 192 3.48 8.02 1.03
N GLY A 193 3.92 7.58 -0.16
CA GLY A 193 3.44 6.34 -0.78
C GLY A 193 1.91 6.28 -0.77
N ASP A 194 1.39 5.15 -0.34
CA ASP A 194 -0.04 4.85 -0.31
C ASP A 194 -0.66 5.06 1.08
N HIS A 195 0.01 5.79 1.97
CA HIS A 195 -0.52 6.06 3.30
C HIS A 195 -1.69 7.05 3.29
N VAL A 196 -1.59 8.13 2.50
CA VAL A 196 -2.63 9.17 2.38
C VAL A 196 -2.81 9.59 0.93
N LEU A 197 -3.99 9.30 0.36
CA LEU A 197 -4.35 9.60 -1.02
C LEU A 197 -5.56 10.55 -1.08
N MET A 198 -5.61 11.45 -2.07
CA MET A 198 -6.75 12.37 -2.26
C MET A 198 -7.97 11.69 -2.87
N GLY A 199 -7.77 10.87 -3.90
CA GLY A 199 -8.86 10.28 -4.68
C GLY A 199 -9.57 9.11 -4.00
N ALA A 200 -8.93 8.47 -3.02
CA ALA A 200 -9.43 7.29 -2.34
C ALA A 200 -8.89 7.20 -0.91
N ALA A 201 -9.56 6.43 -0.05
CA ALA A 201 -8.95 5.93 1.17
C ALA A 201 -8.18 4.66 0.80
N PRO A 202 -6.89 4.54 1.15
CA PRO A 202 -6.12 3.33 0.92
C PRO A 202 -6.79 2.11 1.57
N SER A 203 -6.67 0.95 0.92
CA SER A 203 -7.00 -0.33 1.57
C SER A 203 -6.05 -0.55 2.74
N VAL A 204 -6.52 -1.21 3.80
CA VAL A 204 -5.66 -1.67 4.90
C VAL A 204 -5.47 -3.17 4.69
N ASP A 205 -4.24 -3.63 4.49
CA ASP A 205 -3.99 -5.05 4.27
C ASP A 205 -4.26 -5.85 5.55
N ALA A 206 -4.56 -7.13 5.35
CA ALA A 206 -4.83 -8.08 6.40
C ALA A 206 -3.49 -8.53 7.01
N PHE A 207 -3.13 -7.95 8.15
CA PHE A 207 -1.85 -8.24 8.81
C PHE A 207 -1.73 -9.72 9.18
N PRO A 208 -0.58 -10.35 8.90
CA PRO A 208 -0.32 -11.71 9.32
C PRO A 208 -0.09 -11.80 10.85
N GLY A 209 -1.09 -12.25 11.63
CA GLY A 209 -0.84 -12.66 13.03
C GLY A 209 -1.66 -11.98 14.12
N SER A 210 -2.96 -11.76 13.89
CA SER A 210 -3.92 -11.16 14.86
C SER A 210 -3.72 -9.69 15.20
N GLU A 211 -2.76 -9.01 14.57
CA GLU A 211 -2.59 -7.57 14.73
C GLU A 211 -3.78 -6.78 14.20
N ASP A 212 -4.14 -5.72 14.92
CA ASP A 212 -5.14 -4.75 14.53
C ASP A 212 -4.56 -3.77 13.49
N GLY A 213 -4.50 -4.22 12.23
CA GLY A 213 -3.93 -3.44 11.12
C GLY A 213 -4.62 -2.11 10.88
N LEU A 214 -5.94 -2.04 11.10
CA LEU A 214 -6.68 -0.78 10.98
C LEU A 214 -6.37 0.16 12.16
N GLY A 215 -6.29 -0.36 13.38
CA GLY A 215 -5.84 0.42 14.54
C GLY A 215 -4.45 1.02 14.32
N LEU A 216 -3.52 0.22 13.78
CA LEU A 216 -2.18 0.66 13.41
C LEU A 216 -2.21 1.72 12.30
N TYR A 217 -3.00 1.52 11.24
CA TYR A 217 -3.20 2.51 10.18
C TYR A 217 -3.72 3.84 10.74
N LEU A 218 -4.75 3.82 11.60
CA LEU A 218 -5.34 5.02 12.20
C LEU A 218 -4.34 5.74 13.13
N ALA A 219 -3.51 4.99 13.87
CA ALA A 219 -2.44 5.58 14.68
C ALA A 219 -1.38 6.26 13.80
N ASN A 220 -0.92 5.60 12.73
CA ASN A 220 0.06 6.15 11.80
C ASN A 220 -0.51 7.30 10.96
N LEU A 221 -1.82 7.30 10.70
CA LEU A 221 -2.51 8.39 10.02
C LEU A 221 -2.50 9.66 10.87
N ARG A 222 -2.72 9.54 12.18
CA ARG A 222 -2.58 10.66 13.14
C ARG A 222 -1.13 11.11 13.24
N LYS A 223 -0.19 10.18 13.41
CA LYS A 223 1.26 10.46 13.48
C LYS A 223 1.73 11.34 12.32
N VAL A 224 1.37 10.97 11.09
CA VAL A 224 1.77 11.73 9.89
C VAL A 224 1.01 13.04 9.77
N ALA A 225 -0.27 13.09 10.12
CA ALA A 225 -1.09 14.31 10.04
C ALA A 225 -0.56 15.46 10.92
N ASP A 226 0.11 15.12 12.03
CA ASP A 226 0.69 16.08 12.98
C ASP A 226 2.05 16.64 12.52
N LEU A 227 2.65 16.11 11.46
CA LEU A 227 3.94 16.60 10.95
C LEU A 227 3.79 17.97 10.28
N PRO A 228 4.72 18.92 10.50
CA PRO A 228 4.71 20.20 9.82
C PRO A 228 5.08 20.00 8.34
N MET A 229 4.10 20.15 7.46
CA MET A 229 4.23 19.81 6.06
C MET A 229 3.75 20.93 5.15
N ARG A 230 4.50 21.08 4.06
CA ARG A 230 4.20 21.95 2.93
C ARG A 230 3.65 21.15 1.76
N ALA A 231 4.17 19.95 1.52
CA ALA A 231 3.72 19.08 0.44
C ALA A 231 3.85 17.59 0.79
N THR A 232 2.82 16.82 0.43
CA THR A 232 2.84 15.35 0.40
C THR A 232 2.81 14.87 -1.05
N LEU A 233 3.71 13.95 -1.36
CA LEU A 233 3.89 13.32 -2.66
C LEU A 233 3.40 11.87 -2.57
N PRO A 234 2.15 11.59 -2.96
CA PRO A 234 1.53 10.28 -2.82
C PRO A 234 1.93 9.31 -3.94
N GLY A 235 1.82 8.01 -3.69
CA GLY A 235 1.96 6.95 -4.70
C GLY A 235 0.95 7.07 -5.84
N HIS A 236 -0.23 7.64 -5.57
CA HIS A 236 -1.25 7.86 -6.60
C HIS A 236 -1.86 9.26 -6.56
N GLY A 237 -2.21 9.77 -7.75
CA GLY A 237 -2.92 11.04 -7.90
C GLY A 237 -2.01 12.27 -7.93
N GLU A 238 -2.50 13.39 -7.41
CA GLU A 238 -1.79 14.68 -7.37
C GLU A 238 -1.15 14.94 -6.00
N PRO A 239 -0.06 15.73 -5.92
CA PRO A 239 0.48 16.23 -4.67
C PRO A 239 -0.57 16.92 -3.80
N ILE A 240 -0.42 16.78 -2.49
CA ILE A 240 -1.26 17.42 -1.48
C ILE A 240 -0.47 18.55 -0.85
N PHE A 241 -0.95 19.79 -0.95
CA PHE A 241 -0.26 20.95 -0.41
C PHE A 241 -0.86 21.41 0.91
N GLY A 242 -0.01 21.82 1.84
CA GLY A 242 -0.40 22.19 3.20
C GLY A 242 -0.64 20.98 4.10
N SER A 243 -1.41 21.19 5.18
CA SER A 243 -1.65 20.18 6.20
C SER A 243 -2.46 18.99 5.67
N LEU A 244 -2.01 17.77 6.00
CA LEU A 244 -2.78 16.54 5.79
C LEU A 244 -3.93 16.35 6.78
N GLY A 245 -3.99 17.12 7.87
CA GLY A 245 -4.97 16.97 8.95
C GLY A 245 -6.42 16.79 8.48
N PRO A 246 -6.97 17.68 7.62
CA PRO A 246 -8.33 17.54 7.12
C PRO A 246 -8.56 16.22 6.35
N ARG A 247 -7.60 15.83 5.50
CA ARG A 247 -7.71 14.60 4.71
C ARG A 247 -7.56 13.35 5.55
N ALA A 248 -6.61 13.35 6.49
CA ALA A 248 -6.41 12.29 7.46
C ALA A 248 -7.65 12.08 8.33
N ALA A 249 -8.25 13.16 8.84
CA ALA A 249 -9.50 13.10 9.60
C ALA A 249 -10.67 12.54 8.77
N GLU A 250 -10.77 12.91 7.49
CA GLU A 250 -11.78 12.37 6.59
C GLU A 250 -11.61 10.86 6.36
N ILE A 251 -10.38 10.40 6.11
CA ILE A 251 -10.07 8.97 5.92
C ILE A 251 -10.40 8.19 7.21
N ALA A 252 -9.93 8.68 8.37
CA ALA A 252 -10.19 8.06 9.66
C ALA A 252 -11.70 7.91 9.91
N ARG A 253 -12.46 9.00 9.73
CA ARG A 253 -13.92 8.99 9.90
C ARG A 253 -14.59 7.95 8.99
N ARG A 254 -14.22 7.88 7.71
CA ARG A 254 -14.80 6.89 6.78
C ARG A 254 -14.49 5.45 7.19
N LYS A 255 -13.29 5.17 7.73
CA LYS A 255 -12.93 3.84 8.23
C LYS A 255 -13.68 3.48 9.52
N GLU A 256 -13.88 4.45 10.41
CA GLU A 256 -14.70 4.28 11.62
C GLU A 256 -16.18 4.07 11.28
N GLU A 257 -16.75 4.87 10.36
CA GLU A 257 -18.10 4.67 9.81
C GLU A 257 -18.26 3.26 9.23
N ARG A 258 -17.24 2.77 8.51
CA ARG A 258 -17.22 1.40 7.98
C ARG A 258 -17.24 0.35 9.08
N CYS A 259 -16.53 0.56 10.19
CA CYS A 259 -16.59 -0.32 11.34
C CYS A 259 -18.00 -0.38 11.93
N GLU A 260 -18.69 0.77 12.05
CA GLU A 260 -20.07 0.78 12.52
C GLU A 260 -21.03 0.07 11.57
N ASP A 261 -20.87 0.24 10.25
CA ASP A 261 -21.66 -0.50 9.24
C ASP A 261 -21.50 -2.01 9.41
N VAL A 262 -20.27 -2.49 9.60
CA VAL A 262 -19.94 -3.91 9.79
C VAL A 262 -20.53 -4.43 11.11
N ARG A 263 -20.36 -3.70 12.21
CA ARG A 263 -20.93 -4.06 13.52
C ARG A 263 -22.46 -4.15 13.45
N ALA A 264 -23.10 -3.19 12.81
CA ALA A 264 -24.55 -3.19 12.62
C ALA A 264 -25.02 -4.34 11.72
N ALA A 265 -24.24 -4.75 10.72
CA ALA A 265 -24.54 -5.91 9.89
C ALA A 265 -24.49 -7.21 10.71
N VAL A 266 -23.46 -7.41 11.54
CA VAL A 266 -23.37 -8.59 12.44
C VAL A 266 -24.52 -8.63 13.44
N ALA A 267 -24.96 -7.48 13.97
CA ALA A 267 -26.12 -7.44 14.86
C ALA A 267 -27.42 -7.90 14.18
N ARG A 268 -27.59 -7.63 12.88
CA ARG A 268 -28.76 -8.07 12.10
C ARG A 268 -28.64 -9.52 11.61
N LEU A 269 -27.42 -9.95 11.30
CA LEU A 269 -27.08 -11.25 10.74
C LEU A 269 -26.03 -11.92 11.64
N PRO A 270 -26.42 -12.39 12.85
CA PRO A 270 -25.46 -12.99 13.77
C PRO A 270 -24.82 -14.22 13.13
N GLU A 271 -23.53 -14.39 13.39
CA GLU A 271 -22.74 -15.55 12.96
C GLU A 271 -22.57 -15.70 11.44
N CYS A 272 -22.81 -14.65 10.64
CA CYS A 272 -22.50 -14.69 9.21
C CYS A 272 -20.99 -14.65 8.94
N ASP A 273 -20.59 -15.11 7.76
CA ASP A 273 -19.21 -15.03 7.27
C ASP A 273 -18.82 -13.62 6.78
N LEU A 274 -17.53 -13.42 6.53
CA LEU A 274 -16.97 -12.14 6.09
C LEU A 274 -17.38 -11.74 4.67
N GLU A 275 -17.60 -12.69 3.77
CA GLU A 275 -18.15 -12.39 2.45
C GLU A 275 -19.55 -11.77 2.57
N THR A 276 -20.41 -12.36 3.40
CA THR A 276 -21.74 -11.83 3.70
C THR A 276 -21.66 -10.43 4.30
N LEU A 277 -20.70 -10.18 5.19
CA LEU A 277 -20.43 -8.84 5.73
C LEU A 277 -19.93 -7.87 4.65
N ALA A 278 -19.03 -8.28 3.76
CA ALA A 278 -18.58 -7.44 2.66
C ALA A 278 -19.76 -7.03 1.76
N ARG A 279 -20.63 -7.97 1.41
CA ARG A 279 -21.81 -7.70 0.58
C ARG A 279 -22.82 -6.78 1.26
N THR A 280 -23.10 -7.01 2.54
CA THR A 280 -24.19 -6.30 3.24
C THR A 280 -23.74 -5.00 3.91
N ALA A 281 -22.51 -4.94 4.41
CA ALA A 281 -21.95 -3.78 5.10
C ALA A 281 -21.10 -2.90 4.17
N VAL A 282 -20.30 -3.47 3.25
CA VAL A 282 -19.38 -2.67 2.41
C VAL A 282 -20.10 -2.12 1.17
N LEU A 283 -20.76 -2.99 0.40
CA LEU A 283 -21.53 -2.55 -0.78
C LEU A 283 -22.83 -1.83 -0.41
N ARG A 284 -23.40 -2.13 0.75
CA ARG A 284 -24.63 -1.55 1.35
C ARG A 284 -25.85 -1.58 0.44
N ALA A 285 -25.89 -0.69 -0.55
CA ALA A 285 -27.03 -0.42 -1.41
C ALA A 285 -27.18 -1.38 -2.59
N ALA A 286 -26.15 -2.19 -2.90
CA ALA A 286 -26.17 -3.11 -4.05
C ALA A 286 -25.47 -4.47 -3.75
N PRO A 287 -25.91 -5.22 -2.73
CA PRO A 287 -25.32 -6.53 -2.39
C PRO A 287 -25.38 -7.55 -3.55
N GLU A 288 -26.35 -7.41 -4.45
CA GLU A 288 -26.51 -8.21 -5.66
C GLU A 288 -25.51 -7.88 -6.77
N ALA A 289 -24.81 -6.75 -6.69
CA ALA A 289 -23.74 -6.41 -7.62
C ALA A 289 -22.50 -7.30 -7.44
N TRP A 290 -22.34 -7.95 -6.29
CA TRP A 290 -21.18 -8.79 -5.93
C TRP A 290 -20.76 -9.77 -7.04
N HIS A 291 -21.72 -10.55 -7.56
CA HIS A 291 -21.44 -11.57 -8.57
C HIS A 291 -21.09 -10.99 -9.94
N ARG A 292 -21.38 -9.70 -10.18
CA ARG A 292 -21.02 -8.98 -11.41
C ARG A 292 -19.70 -8.23 -11.30
N MET A 293 -19.14 -8.10 -10.10
CA MET A 293 -17.86 -7.45 -9.88
C MET A 293 -16.71 -8.29 -10.44
N ARG A 294 -15.58 -7.65 -10.72
CA ARG A 294 -14.34 -8.37 -11.01
C ARG A 294 -13.79 -9.00 -9.72
N PRO A 295 -13.06 -10.13 -9.78
CA PRO A 295 -12.50 -10.77 -8.59
C PRO A 295 -11.76 -9.80 -7.67
N MET A 296 -10.86 -8.96 -8.20
CA MET A 296 -10.13 -8.01 -7.36
C MET A 296 -11.00 -6.95 -6.68
N ALA A 297 -12.10 -6.53 -7.31
CA ALA A 297 -13.03 -5.61 -6.67
C ALA A 297 -13.77 -6.28 -5.49
N ARG A 298 -14.08 -7.59 -5.60
CA ARG A 298 -14.62 -8.37 -4.48
C ARG A 298 -13.59 -8.53 -3.37
N TYR A 299 -12.33 -8.82 -3.71
CA TYR A 299 -11.23 -8.90 -2.75
C TYR A 299 -11.10 -7.63 -1.92
N TYR A 300 -11.07 -6.44 -2.53
CA TYR A 300 -10.98 -5.19 -1.79
C TYR A 300 -12.19 -4.93 -0.87
N ALA A 301 -13.40 -5.32 -1.30
CA ALA A 301 -14.58 -5.24 -0.44
C ALA A 301 -14.50 -6.23 0.75
N LEU A 302 -14.00 -7.45 0.52
CA LEU A 302 -13.75 -8.44 1.56
C LEU A 302 -12.69 -7.93 2.55
N LEU A 303 -11.64 -7.29 2.05
CA LEU A 303 -10.54 -6.74 2.84
C LEU A 303 -11.00 -5.61 3.77
N GLU A 304 -11.86 -4.71 3.28
CA GLU A 304 -12.48 -3.65 4.12
C GLU A 304 -13.31 -4.24 5.26
N ALA A 305 -14.11 -5.28 4.98
CA ALA A 305 -14.86 -5.97 6.03
C ALA A 305 -13.92 -6.67 7.02
N PHE A 306 -12.87 -7.32 6.52
CA PHE A 306 -11.89 -8.03 7.33
C PHE A 306 -11.16 -7.10 8.30
N ALA A 307 -10.60 -5.98 7.81
CA ALA A 307 -9.89 -5.01 8.63
C ALA A 307 -10.82 -4.40 9.71
N ALA A 308 -12.07 -4.10 9.35
CA ALA A 308 -13.07 -3.59 10.29
C ALA A 308 -13.39 -4.61 11.40
N VAL A 309 -13.61 -5.88 11.06
CA VAL A 309 -13.89 -6.92 12.05
C VAL A 309 -12.70 -7.16 12.97
N GLN A 310 -11.48 -7.20 12.44
CA GLN A 310 -10.28 -7.33 13.27
C GLN A 310 -10.15 -6.18 14.27
N HIS A 311 -10.37 -4.94 13.81
CA HIS A 311 -10.33 -3.75 14.66
C HIS A 311 -11.38 -3.81 15.77
N LEU A 312 -12.62 -4.14 15.43
CA LEU A 312 -13.71 -4.26 16.40
C LEU A 312 -13.46 -5.39 17.40
N CYS A 313 -12.85 -6.49 16.96
CA CYS A 313 -12.43 -7.57 17.86
C CYS A 313 -11.30 -7.16 18.80
N ALA A 314 -10.29 -6.42 18.31
CA ALA A 314 -9.22 -5.89 19.14
C ALA A 314 -9.73 -4.89 20.20
N GLN A 315 -10.80 -4.16 19.87
CA GLN A 315 -11.50 -3.26 20.81
C GLN A 315 -12.48 -3.97 21.75
N GLY A 316 -12.68 -5.29 21.64
CA GLY A 316 -13.64 -6.04 22.44
C GLY A 316 -15.12 -5.73 22.12
N ARG A 317 -15.40 -5.08 20.98
CA ARG A 317 -16.76 -4.71 20.54
C ARG A 317 -17.43 -5.81 19.71
N MET A 318 -16.63 -6.78 19.28
CA MET A 318 -17.05 -7.99 18.58
C MET A 318 -16.13 -9.12 19.00
N ARG A 319 -16.55 -10.37 18.75
CA ARG A 319 -15.64 -11.52 18.85
C ARG A 319 -15.83 -12.47 17.69
N ARG A 320 -14.73 -13.11 17.31
CA ARG A 320 -14.75 -14.29 16.44
C ARG A 320 -15.19 -15.50 17.25
N LEU A 321 -16.14 -16.26 16.72
CA LEU A 321 -16.60 -17.49 17.34
C LEU A 321 -15.56 -18.62 17.16
N PRO A 322 -15.54 -19.62 18.07
CA PRO A 322 -14.70 -20.79 17.91
C PRO A 322 -14.99 -21.55 16.61
N ASP A 323 -13.98 -22.25 16.13
CA ASP A 323 -14.07 -23.13 14.96
C ASP A 323 -14.75 -24.45 15.37
N GLU A 324 -16.08 -24.42 15.54
CA GLU A 324 -16.91 -25.59 15.90
C GLU A 324 -17.22 -26.45 14.66
N GLY A 325 -16.20 -26.73 13.83
CA GLY A 325 -16.36 -27.46 12.57
C GLY A 325 -16.96 -26.61 11.44
N CYS A 326 -16.93 -25.29 11.56
CA CYS A 326 -17.40 -24.38 10.50
C CYS A 326 -16.25 -24.06 9.55
N ALA A 327 -16.47 -24.25 8.25
CA ALA A 327 -15.46 -23.94 7.24
C ALA A 327 -15.09 -22.45 7.16
N THR A 328 -15.91 -21.57 7.76
CA THR A 328 -15.76 -20.11 7.70
C THR A 328 -15.77 -19.47 9.08
N TRP A 329 -15.11 -18.33 9.19
CA TRP A 329 -15.10 -17.47 10.37
C TRP A 329 -16.45 -16.80 10.55
N ARG A 330 -16.95 -16.85 11.79
CA ARG A 330 -18.22 -16.27 12.20
C ARG A 330 -18.00 -15.29 13.35
N TYR A 331 -18.86 -14.28 13.46
CA TYR A 331 -18.70 -13.19 14.42
C TYR A 331 -19.99 -12.87 15.17
N ARG A 332 -19.85 -12.35 16.39
CA ARG A 332 -20.94 -11.73 17.17
C ARG A 332 -20.50 -10.37 17.70
N VAL A 333 -21.48 -9.50 17.93
CA VAL A 333 -21.32 -8.24 18.67
C VAL A 333 -21.35 -8.55 20.17
N GLU A 334 -20.52 -7.84 20.94
CA GLU A 334 -20.54 -7.85 22.41
C GLU A 334 -21.39 -6.71 22.99
#